data_AF-A0A3B0U2A7-F1
#
_entry.id   AF-A0A3B0U2A7-F1
#
_cell.length_a   1.000
_cell.length_b   1.000
_cell.length_c   1.000
_cell.angle_alpha   90.00
_cell.angle_beta   90.00
_cell.angle_gamma   90.00
#
_symmetry.space_group_name_H-M   'P 1'
#
loop_
_entity.id
_entity.type
_entity.pdbx_description
1 polymer ?
#
loop_
_entity_poly.entity_id
_entity_poly.type
_entity_poly.pdbx_seq_one_letter_code
_entity_poly.pdbx_strand_id
1 'polypeptide(L)' 'MSSLLPPIADKNNHITSQHGISKTDPYHWLRADNWQEVMRDPALLDKKIGDYLREENAYFEARFGEKSKDLQETIYR' A
#
# COMPACT_ATOMS: atom_id res chain seq x y z
N MET A 1 2.72 19.60 -16.60
CA MET A 1 2.77 18.19 -16.17
C MET A 1 2.59 18.16 -14.66
N SER A 2 1.36 18.00 -14.17
CA SER A 2 1.11 17.94 -12.73
C SER A 2 1.91 16.78 -12.14
N SER A 3 2.87 17.11 -11.27
CA SER A 3 3.61 16.10 -10.51
C SER A 3 2.61 15.39 -9.62
N LEU A 4 2.37 14.09 -9.85
CA LEU A 4 1.65 13.24 -8.91
C LEU A 4 2.39 13.30 -7.57
N LEU A 5 1.70 13.76 -6.53
CA LEU A 5 2.19 13.76 -5.16
C LEU A 5 2.00 12.36 -4.57
N PRO A 6 2.84 11.94 -3.61
CA PRO A 6 2.63 10.69 -2.91
C PRO A 6 1.26 10.72 -2.22
N PRO A 7 0.47 9.62 -2.25
CA PRO A 7 -0.78 9.57 -1.52
C PRO A 7 -0.50 9.61 -0.02
N ILE A 8 -1.45 10.16 0.74
CA ILE A 8 -1.34 10.30 2.19
C ILE A 8 -2.34 9.35 2.83
N ALA A 9 -1.84 8.37 3.56
CA ALA A 9 -2.67 7.43 4.30
C ALA A 9 -3.50 8.15 5.39
N ASP A 10 -4.78 7.80 5.48
CA ASP A 10 -5.63 8.18 6.60
C ASP A 10 -5.06 7.70 7.93
N LYS A 11 -5.24 8.48 8.98
CA LYS A 11 -4.88 8.11 10.35
C LYS A 11 -6.13 7.76 11.14
N ASN A 12 -6.24 6.49 11.55
CA ASN A 12 -7.33 5.99 12.36
C ASN A 12 -6.79 5.57 13.72
N ASN A 13 -7.26 6.19 14.81
CA ASN A 13 -6.81 5.84 16.14
C ASN A 13 -7.12 4.37 16.44
N HIS A 14 -6.07 3.55 16.53
CA HIS A 14 -6.15 2.16 16.94
C HIS A 14 -5.08 1.90 18.00
N ILE A 15 -5.48 1.31 19.13
CA ILE A 15 -4.59 1.01 20.25
C ILE A 15 -4.58 -0.49 20.45
N THR A 16 -3.38 -1.07 20.43
CA THR A 16 -3.16 -2.48 20.79
C THR A 16 -2.41 -2.56 22.10
N SER A 17 -2.68 -3.59 22.88
CA SER A 17 -1.93 -3.90 24.10
C SER A 17 -1.26 -5.25 23.96
N GLN A 18 0.05 -5.30 24.16
CA GLN A 18 0.81 -6.55 24.16
C GLN A 18 1.70 -6.58 25.40
N HIS A 19 1.55 -7.64 26.20
CA HIS A 19 2.27 -7.81 27.47
C HIS A 19 2.16 -6.59 28.41
N GLY A 20 0.97 -5.96 28.47
CA GLY A 20 0.72 -4.78 29.30
C GLY A 20 1.25 -3.46 28.72
N ILE A 21 1.90 -3.48 27.56
CA ILE A 21 2.40 -2.28 26.88
C ILE A 21 1.39 -1.86 25.82
N SER A 22 0.84 -0.66 25.95
CA SER A 22 -0.09 -0.08 24.97
C SER A 22 0.68 0.65 23.87
N LYS A 23 0.32 0.39 22.61
CA LYS A 23 0.89 1.04 21.42
C LYS A 23 -0.25 1.57 20.55
N THR A 24 -0.11 2.82 20.11
CA THR A 24 -1.02 3.42 19.14
C THR A 24 -0.47 3.16 17.73
N ASP A 25 -1.29 2.57 16.87
CA ASP A 25 -1.00 2.31 15.47
C ASP A 25 -2.06 2.99 14.59
N PRO A 26 -1.83 4.26 14.17
CA PRO A 26 -2.78 4.99 13.34
C PRO A 26 -3.04 4.38 11.95
N TYR A 27 -2.18 3.46 11.50
CA TYR A 27 -2.22 2.86 10.18
C TYR A 27 -2.61 1.39 10.21
N HIS A 28 -3.10 0.90 11.35
CA HIS A 28 -3.53 -0.48 11.53
C HIS A 28 -4.50 -0.94 10.43
N TRP A 29 -5.36 -0.04 9.95
CA TRP A 29 -6.35 -0.30 8.90
C TRP A 29 -5.74 -0.72 7.55
N LEU A 30 -4.45 -0.48 7.29
CA LEU A 30 -3.77 -0.96 6.07
C LEU A 30 -3.51 -2.47 6.11
N ARG A 31 -3.56 -3.07 7.30
CA ARG A 31 -3.44 -4.51 7.46
C ARG A 31 -4.78 -5.17 7.15
N ALA A 32 -4.82 -5.95 6.08
CA ALA A 32 -5.94 -6.83 5.81
C ALA A 32 -5.93 -8.01 6.81
N ASP A 33 -7.00 -8.19 7.58
CA ASP A 33 -7.14 -9.34 8.48
C ASP A 33 -7.17 -10.66 7.70
N ASN A 34 -7.78 -10.63 6.51
CA ASN A 34 -7.91 -11.73 5.56
C ASN A 34 -6.74 -11.81 4.55
N TRP A 35 -5.54 -11.37 4.92
CA TRP A 35 -4.41 -11.27 3.98
C TRP A 35 -4.06 -12.60 3.29
N GLN A 36 -4.29 -13.74 3.95
CA GLN A 36 -4.06 -15.06 3.37
C GLN A 36 -5.05 -15.38 2.26
N GLU A 37 -6.34 -15.06 2.46
CA GLU A 37 -7.33 -15.20 1.38
C GLU A 37 -7.08 -14.19 0.26
N VAL A 38 -6.71 -12.95 0.57
CA VAL A 38 -6.38 -11.91 -0.43
C VAL A 38 -5.25 -12.35 -1.36
N MET A 39 -4.25 -13.06 -0.84
CA MET A 39 -3.15 -13.60 -1.67
C MET A 39 -3.64 -14.65 -2.69
N ARG A 40 -4.76 -15.33 -2.41
CA ARG A 40 -5.38 -16.29 -3.33
C ARG A 40 -6.38 -15.62 -4.26
N ASP A 41 -7.17 -14.70 -3.72
CA ASP A 41 -8.17 -13.92 -4.44
C ASP A 41 -8.09 -12.43 -4.05
N PRO A 42 -7.45 -11.61 -4.89
CA PRO A 42 -7.32 -10.17 -4.64
C PRO A 42 -8.65 -9.42 -4.55
N ALA A 43 -9.76 -9.99 -5.06
CA ALA A 43 -11.07 -9.35 -4.99
C ALA A 43 -11.65 -9.32 -3.56
N LEU A 44 -11.11 -10.15 -2.66
CA LEU A 44 -11.51 -10.20 -1.24
C LEU A 44 -10.87 -9.09 -0.40
N LEU A 45 -9.97 -8.31 -0.99
CA LEU A 45 -9.33 -7.21 -0.27
C LEU A 45 -10.35 -6.12 0.06
N ASP A 46 -10.30 -5.61 1.28
CA ASP A 46 -11.10 -4.46 1.68
C ASP A 46 -10.90 -3.30 0.69
N LYS A 47 -12.01 -2.72 0.24
CA LYS A 47 -12.00 -1.70 -0.81
C LYS A 47 -11.15 -0.50 -0.44
N LYS A 48 -11.15 -0.07 0.83
CA LYS A 48 -10.38 1.10 1.29
C LYS A 48 -8.88 0.83 1.19
N ILE A 49 -8.44 -0.37 1.59
CA ILE A 49 -7.04 -0.78 1.46
C ILE A 49 -6.65 -0.86 -0.02
N GLY A 50 -7.49 -1.50 -0.84
CA GLY A 50 -7.24 -1.65 -2.28
C GLY A 50 -7.21 -0.32 -3.03
N ASP A 51 -8.03 0.65 -2.65
CA ASP A 51 -8.02 2.00 -3.21
C ASP A 51 -6.70 2.71 -2.91
N TYR A 52 -6.25 2.68 -1.65
CA TYR A 52 -4.96 3.28 -1.26
C TYR A 52 -3.76 2.63 -1.98
N LEU A 53 -3.74 1.30 -2.08
CA LEU A 53 -2.68 0.59 -2.80
C LEU A 53 -2.65 0.94 -4.29
N ARG A 54 -3.81 1.17 -4.91
CA ARG A 54 -3.87 1.62 -6.31
C ARG A 54 -3.31 3.03 -6.49
N GLU A 55 -3.56 3.93 -5.54
CA GLU A 55 -2.96 5.27 -5.54
C GLU A 55 -1.44 5.22 -5.38
N GLU A 56 -0.93 4.38 -4.48
CA GLU A 56 0.51 4.14 -4.29
C GLU A 56 1.15 3.57 -5.56
N ASN A 57 0.53 2.57 -6.19
CA ASN A 57 1.02 2.00 -7.45
C ASN A 57 1.02 3.04 -8.58
N ALA A 58 -0.01 3.87 -8.69
CA ALA A 58 -0.05 4.94 -9.69
C ALA A 58 1.07 5.97 -9.48
N TYR A 59 1.37 6.32 -8.23
CA TYR A 59 2.50 7.17 -7.88
C TYR A 59 3.84 6.51 -8.25
N PHE A 60 4.01 5.23 -7.92
CA PHE A 60 5.21 4.45 -8.26
C PHE A 60 5.45 4.42 -9.78
N GLU A 61 4.43 4.09 -10.57
CA GLU A 61 4.55 4.02 -12.03
C GLU A 61 4.96 5.38 -12.62
N ALA A 62 4.31 6.46 -12.18
CA ALA A 62 4.59 7.80 -12.69
C ALA A 62 5.97 8.34 -12.30
N ARG A 63 6.50 7.95 -11.13
CA ARG A 63 7.76 8.51 -10.61
C ARG A 63 8.97 7.64 -10.91
N PHE A 64 8.79 6.32 -10.95
CA PHE A 64 9.87 5.35 -11.05
C PHE A 64 9.64 4.33 -12.16
N GLY A 65 8.47 3.66 -12.18
CA GLY A 65 8.18 2.53 -13.09
C GLY A 65 8.42 2.88 -14.55
N GLU A 66 7.65 3.83 -15.09
CA GLU A 66 7.75 4.25 -16.50
C GLU A 66 9.14 4.79 -16.87
N LYS A 67 9.81 5.48 -15.93
CA LYS A 67 11.12 6.08 -16.20
C LYS A 67 12.27 5.09 -16.22
N SER A 68 12.11 3.96 -15.52
CA SER A 68 13.16 2.95 -15.38
C SER A 68 12.94 1.73 -16.28
N LYS A 69 11.85 1.71 -17.06
CA LYS A 69 11.41 0.59 -17.88
C LYS A 69 12.50 0.06 -18.84
N ASP A 70 13.16 0.96 -19.58
CA ASP A 70 14.21 0.58 -20.54
C ASP A 70 15.42 -0.08 -19.84
N LEU A 71 15.79 0.43 -18.66
CA LEU A 71 16.87 -0.13 -17.86
C LEU A 71 16.48 -1.50 -17.29
N GLN A 72 15.24 -1.65 -16.81
CA GLN A 72 14.74 -2.93 -16.34
C GLN A 72 14.75 -3.99 -17.44
N GLU A 73 14.28 -3.67 -18.65
CA GLU A 73 14.30 -4.60 -19.80
C GLU A 73 15.73 -5.04 -20.14
N THR A 74 16.70 -4.15 -20.00
CA THR A 74 18.12 -4.47 -20.24
C THR A 74 18.66 -5.47 -19.19
N ILE A 75 18.23 -5.36 -17.93
CA ILE A 75 18.72 -6.21 -16.82
C ILE A 75 18.05 -7.60 -16.81
N TYR A 76 16.76 -7.68 -17.17
CA TYR A 76 15.99 -8.94 -17.09
C TYR A 76 16.18 -9.88 -18.29
N ARG A 77 16.87 -9.43 -19.35
CA ARG A 77 17.26 -10.28 -20.49
C ARG A 77 18.44 -11.18 -20.13
#